data_AF-A0A533XDG3-F1
#
_entry.id   AF-A0A533XDG3-F1
#
_cell.length_a   1.000
_cell.length_b   1.000
_cell.length_c   1.000
_cell.angle_alpha   90.00
_cell.angle_beta   90.00
_cell.angle_gamma   90.00
#
_symmetry.space_group_name_H-M   'P 1'
#
loop_
_entity.id
_entity.type
_entity.pdbx_description
1 polymer ?
#
loop_
_entity_poly.entity_id
_entity_poly.type
_entity_poly.pdbx_seq_one_letter_code
_entity_poly.pdbx_strand_id
1 'polypeptide(L)' 'MERKKSETQPTRDLHLEALAALEQARAMPHGPARSEALKRAGILQNAADMQGLLFAKRGRPPKT' A
#
# COMPACT_ATOMS: atom_id res chain seq x y z
N MET A 1 12.44 -10.88 -26.56
CA MET A 1 11.42 -10.25 -25.69
C MET A 1 12.16 -9.50 -24.59
N GLU A 2 12.24 -8.17 -24.73
CA GLU A 2 13.07 -7.31 -23.89
C GLU A 2 12.58 -7.27 -22.44
N ARG A 3 13.49 -7.56 -21.51
CA ARG A 3 13.37 -7.24 -20.08
C ARG A 3 14.05 -5.88 -19.86
N LYS A 4 13.28 -4.78 -19.84
CA LYS A 4 13.71 -3.41 -19.51
C LYS A 4 12.48 -2.58 -19.12
N LYS A 5 12.46 -1.66 -18.16
CA LYS A 5 13.32 -1.27 -17.04
C LYS A 5 12.58 -0.08 -16.40
N SER A 6 12.10 -0.18 -15.16
CA SER A 6 11.99 0.96 -14.22
C SER A 6 11.35 0.48 -12.91
N GLU A 7 12.20 -0.09 -12.06
CA GLU A 7 12.03 -0.15 -10.61
C GLU A 7 11.77 1.26 -10.09
N THR A 8 10.49 1.66 -10.01
CA THR A 8 9.91 2.82 -9.28
C THR A 8 8.52 3.10 -9.85
N GLN A 9 7.66 2.08 -10.00
CA GLN A 9 6.23 2.38 -10.09
C GLN A 9 5.80 2.90 -8.71
N PRO A 10 5.26 4.11 -8.64
CA PRO A 10 5.53 5.03 -7.55
C PRO A 10 4.68 4.63 -6.35
N THR A 11 5.31 4.58 -5.19
CA THR A 11 4.65 4.40 -3.88
C THR A 11 3.37 5.24 -3.72
N ARG A 12 3.34 6.39 -4.39
CA ARG A 12 2.22 7.32 -4.45
C ARG A 12 0.97 6.73 -5.12
N ASP A 13 1.11 5.92 -6.16
CA ASP A 13 -0.04 5.35 -6.89
C ASP A 13 -0.76 4.31 -6.03
N LEU A 14 -0.01 3.46 -5.30
CA LEU A 14 -0.61 2.48 -4.39
C LEU A 14 -1.31 3.13 -3.19
N HIS A 15 -0.76 4.23 -2.67
CA HIS A 15 -1.42 4.96 -1.59
C HIS A 15 -2.71 5.63 -2.07
N LEU A 16 -2.70 6.23 -3.27
CA LEU A 16 -3.90 6.80 -3.89
C LEU A 16 -4.96 5.73 -4.18
N GLU A 17 -4.55 4.55 -4.65
CA GLU A 17 -5.44 3.43 -4.91
C GLU A 17 -6.05 2.87 -3.61
N ALA A 18 -5.25 2.78 -2.53
CA ALA A 18 -5.74 2.40 -1.21
C ALA A 18 -6.79 3.38 -0.68
N LEU A 19 -6.56 4.69 -0.83
CA LEU A 19 -7.52 5.73 -0.42
C LEU A 19 -8.81 5.66 -1.24
N ALA A 20 -8.71 5.49 -2.55
CA ALA A 20 -9.89 5.33 -3.42
C ALA A 20 -10.69 4.08 -3.04
N ALA A 21 -10.02 2.94 -2.85
CA ALA A 21 -10.67 1.69 -2.41
C ALA A 21 -11.36 1.84 -1.05
N LEU A 22 -10.78 2.60 -0.13
CA LEU A 22 -11.32 2.86 1.19
C LEU A 22 -12.54 3.81 1.15
N GLU A 23 -12.52 4.82 0.28
CA GLU A 23 -13.66 5.69 0.04
C GLU A 23 -14.84 4.93 -0.57
N GLN A 24 -14.58 4.07 -1.55
CA GLN A 24 -15.60 3.17 -2.12
C GLN A 24 -16.18 2.26 -1.03
N ALA A 25 -15.34 1.66 -0.19
CA ALA A 25 -15.81 0.81 0.91
C ALA A 25 -16.64 1.59 1.96
N ARG A 26 -16.36 2.89 2.16
CA ARG A 26 -17.15 3.75 3.06
C ARG A 26 -18.51 4.13 2.47
N ALA A 27 -18.59 4.31 1.15
CA ALA A 27 -19.84 4.59 0.45
C ALA A 27 -20.78 3.37 0.42
N MET A 28 -20.25 2.15 0.57
CA MET A 28 -21.05 0.93 0.61
C MET A 28 -21.84 0.81 1.93
N PRO A 29 -23.07 0.27 1.88
CA PRO A 29 -23.83 -0.07 3.08
C PRO A 29 -23.12 -1.18 3.88
N HIS A 30 -23.42 -1.25 5.17
CA HIS A 30 -22.87 -2.28 6.04
C HIS A 30 -23.24 -3.68 5.52
N GLY A 31 -22.23 -4.51 5.26
CA GLY A 31 -22.44 -5.85 4.72
C GLY A 31 -21.13 -6.56 4.36
N PRO A 32 -21.21 -7.83 3.92
CA PRO A 32 -20.04 -8.63 3.57
C PRO A 32 -19.23 -7.98 2.43
N ALA A 33 -19.90 -7.38 1.44
CA ALA A 33 -19.24 -6.69 0.34
C ALA A 33 -18.40 -5.49 0.80
N ARG A 34 -18.85 -4.76 1.83
CA ARG A 34 -18.08 -3.69 2.46
C ARG A 34 -16.85 -4.22 3.18
N SER A 35 -16.99 -5.32 3.92
CA SER A 35 -15.86 -5.95 4.62
C SER A 35 -14.77 -6.43 3.65
N GLU A 36 -15.17 -6.99 2.51
CA GLU A 36 -14.23 -7.38 1.45
C GLU A 36 -13.52 -6.17 0.83
N ALA A 37 -14.25 -5.08 0.56
CA ALA A 37 -13.69 -3.84 0.04
C ALA A 37 -12.69 -3.21 1.03
N LEU A 38 -13.01 -3.18 2.33
CA LEU A 38 -12.09 -2.72 3.38
C LEU A 38 -10.85 -3.60 3.48
N LYS A 39 -10.99 -4.92 3.33
CA LYS A 39 -9.85 -5.85 3.31
C LYS A 39 -8.91 -5.56 2.15
N ARG A 40 -9.46 -5.30 0.95
CA ARG A 40 -8.66 -4.92 -0.23
C ARG A 40 -7.93 -3.60 -0.01
N ALA A 41 -8.61 -2.59 0.54
CA ALA A 41 -7.98 -1.31 0.88
C ALA A 41 -6.82 -1.47 1.88
N GLY A 42 -6.99 -2.31 2.90
CA GLY A 42 -5.94 -2.59 3.89
C GLY A 42 -4.72 -3.31 3.29
N ILE A 43 -4.92 -4.20 2.32
CA ILE A 43 -3.82 -4.87 1.61
C ILE A 43 -3.02 -3.85 0.77
N LEU A 44 -3.70 -2.95 0.07
CA LEU A 44 -3.05 -1.90 -0.72
C LEU A 44 -2.27 -0.92 0.17
N GLN A 45 -2.84 -0.56 1.33
CA GLN A 45 -2.14 0.29 2.29
C GLN A 45 -0.89 -0.40 2.85
N ASN A 46 -0.97 -1.68 3.21
CA ASN A 46 0.19 -2.45 3.67
C ASN A 46 1.27 -2.55 2.56
N ALA A 47 0.87 -2.75 1.31
CA ALA A 47 1.80 -2.73 0.18
C ALA A 47 2.51 -1.37 0.04
N ALA A 48 1.78 -0.26 0.19
CA ALA A 48 2.36 1.09 0.19
C ALA A 48 3.29 1.33 1.40
N ASP A 49 2.88 0.90 2.59
CA ASP A 49 3.65 1.04 3.84
C ASP A 49 4.94 0.23 3.79
N MET A 50 4.89 -1.00 3.28
CA MET A 50 6.07 -1.86 3.08
C MET A 50 7.09 -1.23 2.13
N GLN A 51 6.63 -0.51 1.11
CA GLN A 51 7.52 0.25 0.23
C GLN A 51 8.16 1.45 0.93
N GLY A 52 7.45 2.12 1.85
CA GLY A 52 8.00 3.22 2.67
C GLY A 52 8.94 2.74 3.79
N LEU A 53 8.66 1.57 4.38
CA LEU A 53 9.44 0.96 5.46
C LEU A 53 10.78 0.38 5.00
N LEU A 54 10.94 0.05 3.72
CA LEU A 54 12.23 -0.34 3.13
C LEU A 54 13.31 0.75 3.28
N PHE A 55 12.91 2.02 3.49
CA PHE A 55 13.83 3.15 3.69
C PHE A 55 14.09 3.53 5.16
N ALA A 56 13.34 2.98 6.12
CA ALA A 56 13.76 3.03 7.52
C ALA A 56 14.91 2.04 7.68
N LYS A 57 16.12 2.43 7.24
CA LYS A 57 17.36 1.78 7.64
C LYS A 57 17.24 1.59 9.14
N ARG A 58 17.01 0.36 9.60
CA ARG A 58 17.18 -0.03 10.99
C ARG A 58 18.62 0.32 11.30
N GLY A 59 18.81 1.54 11.79
CA GLY A 59 20.06 2.09 12.24
C GLY A 59 20.47 1.21 13.39
N ARG A 60 21.22 0.16 13.08
CA ARG A 60 22.03 -0.50 14.08
C ARG A 60 22.80 0.64 14.74
N PRO A 61 22.59 0.93 16.03
CA PRO A 61 23.36 1.97 16.67
C PRO A 61 24.84 1.61 16.47
N PRO A 62 25.71 2.58 16.11
CA PRO A 62 27.13 2.30 15.99
C PRO A 62 27.61 1.69 17.32
N LYS A 63 28.33 0.58 17.24
CA LYS A 63 28.97 0.00 18.42
C LYS A 63 30.06 0.98 18.87
N THR A 64 29.92 1.53 20.07
CA THR A 64 31.06 2.04 20.87
C THR A 64 31.91 0.88 21.34
#